data_AF-A0A960MUM3-F1
#
_entry.id   AF-A0A960MUM3-F1
#
_cell.length_a   1.000
_cell.length_b   1.000
_cell.length_c   1.000
_cell.angle_alpha   90.00
_cell.angle_beta   90.00
_cell.angle_gamma   90.00
#
_symmetry.space_group_name_H-M   'P 1'
#
loop_
_entity.id
_entity.type
_entity.pdbx_description
1 polymer ?
#
loop_
_entity_poly.entity_id
_entity_poly.type
_entity_poly.pdbx_seq_one_letter_code
_entity_poly.pdbx_strand_id
1 'polypeptide(L)'
;MAIIAHSFGAVEKNVLICSAFESGLGPEEEASESKETLLQGLNAEMGLEESTVDSFLKANSEKGTLDYNFPKNFKATVISRETLEDYVGSDGGREAGWIELFGQFGDASGVFWVSRIGLNETGDQALIWVRFESGSNYVSGKFYMLTKLGESWAVTELPIPTLIGQSESNKAAMASLIPPRVD
;
A
#
# COMPACT_ATOMS: atom_id res chain seq x y z
N MET A 1 -2.41 -4.73 -7.53
CA MET A 1 -2.87 -3.82 -8.59
C MET A 1 -2.94 -2.44 -7.99
N ALA A 2 -2.03 -1.54 -8.39
CA ALA A 2 -1.95 -0.20 -7.81
C ALA A 2 -2.68 0.86 -8.61
N ILE A 3 -3.63 1.50 -7.95
CA ILE A 3 -4.38 2.67 -8.40
C ILE A 3 -4.65 3.52 -7.18
N ILE A 4 -4.27 4.82 -7.16
CA ILE A 4 -5.03 5.84 -6.41
C ILE A 4 -5.01 7.20 -7.13
N ALA A 5 -6.22 7.78 -7.19
CA ALA A 5 -6.56 9.10 -7.71
C ALA A 5 -6.21 10.27 -6.77
N HIS A 6 -6.09 11.48 -7.34
CA HIS A 6 -5.79 12.72 -6.62
C HIS A 6 -6.96 13.21 -5.75
N SER A 7 -6.65 13.77 -4.58
CA SER A 7 -7.54 14.72 -3.92
C SER A 7 -7.50 16.08 -4.63
N PHE A 8 -8.67 16.71 -4.68
CA PHE A 8 -8.89 18.06 -5.19
C PHE A 8 -8.19 19.09 -4.30
N GLY A 9 -7.21 19.81 -4.83
CA GLY A 9 -6.56 20.90 -4.08
C GLY A 9 -5.28 21.45 -4.72
N ALA A 10 -5.45 22.23 -5.78
CA ALA A 10 -4.58 23.33 -6.24
C ALA A 10 -3.08 23.30 -5.87
N VAL A 11 -2.30 22.35 -6.41
CA VAL A 11 -0.92 22.66 -6.83
C VAL A 11 -0.64 21.86 -8.10
N GLU A 12 -0.28 22.56 -9.16
CA GLU A 12 0.05 21.99 -10.46
C GLU A 12 1.28 21.08 -10.33
N LYS A 13 1.15 19.85 -10.81
CA LYS A 13 2.19 18.81 -11.01
C LYS A 13 2.42 17.89 -9.81
N ASN A 14 1.86 16.69 -9.93
CA ASN A 14 2.15 15.54 -9.07
C ASN A 14 2.32 14.32 -9.99
N VAL A 15 3.51 13.74 -10.04
CA VAL A 15 3.79 12.47 -10.75
C VAL A 15 3.76 11.36 -9.69
N LEU A 16 3.07 10.26 -9.97
CA LEU A 16 3.02 9.10 -9.07
C LEU A 16 3.81 7.94 -9.67
N ILE A 17 4.70 7.35 -8.88
CA ILE A 17 5.38 6.09 -9.24
C ILE A 17 4.61 4.97 -8.55
N CYS A 18 4.13 4.02 -9.33
CA CYS A 18 3.51 2.80 -8.82
C CYS A 18 4.46 1.65 -9.12
N SER A 19 4.77 0.82 -8.12
CA SER A 19 5.42 -0.47 -8.39
C SER A 19 4.34 -1.54 -8.57
N ALA A 20 4.35 -2.23 -9.70
CA ALA A 20 3.48 -3.38 -9.94
C ALA A 20 4.21 -4.65 -9.55
N PHE A 21 3.62 -5.42 -8.65
CA PHE A 21 4.14 -6.72 -8.27
C PHE A 21 4.01 -7.72 -9.41
N GLU A 22 5.14 -8.29 -9.83
CA GLU A 22 5.19 -9.69 -10.22
C GLU A 22 5.26 -10.50 -8.91
N SER A 23 4.21 -11.23 -8.59
CA SER A 23 4.09 -11.88 -7.28
C SER A 23 5.24 -12.86 -7.06
N GLY A 24 6.00 -12.59 -6.00
CA GLY A 24 7.17 -13.32 -5.58
C GLY A 24 7.85 -12.54 -4.45
N LEU A 25 7.31 -12.67 -3.24
CA LEU A 25 7.94 -12.33 -1.95
C LEU A 25 8.10 -10.85 -1.56
N GLY A 26 7.00 -10.16 -1.25
CA GLY A 26 6.99 -8.90 -0.47
C GLY A 26 5.60 -8.27 -0.50
N PRO A 27 4.64 -8.81 0.24
CA PRO A 27 4.47 -8.57 1.67
C PRO A 27 4.21 -9.89 2.41
N GLU A 28 5.03 -10.92 2.20
CA GLU A 28 4.88 -12.20 2.92
C GLU A 28 5.22 -12.12 4.42
N GLU A 29 5.54 -10.94 4.96
CA GLU A 29 5.77 -10.75 6.41
C GLU A 29 4.69 -9.83 7.03
N GLU A 30 4.10 -8.92 6.24
CA GLU A 30 2.99 -8.04 6.66
C GLU A 30 1.61 -8.55 6.20
N ALA A 31 1.53 -9.31 5.10
CA ALA A 31 0.32 -9.97 4.62
C ALA A 31 0.32 -11.49 4.85
N SER A 32 1.38 -12.04 5.45
CA SER A 32 1.32 -13.36 6.13
C SER A 32 0.62 -13.28 7.48
N GLU A 33 0.02 -12.13 7.81
CA GLU A 33 -1.05 -12.09 8.79
C GLU A 33 -1.99 -13.25 8.51
N SER A 34 -2.10 -14.14 9.50
CA SER A 34 -2.93 -15.32 9.33
C SER A 34 -4.35 -14.85 8.99
N LYS A 35 -5.08 -15.62 8.20
CA LYS A 35 -6.49 -15.32 7.88
C LYS A 35 -7.27 -14.92 9.14
N GLU A 36 -6.99 -15.57 10.27
CA GLU A 36 -7.56 -15.27 11.58
C GLU A 36 -7.20 -13.87 12.09
N THR A 37 -6.00 -13.37 11.83
CA THR A 37 -5.57 -12.01 12.20
C THR A 37 -6.34 -10.96 11.42
N LEU A 38 -6.43 -11.12 10.09
CA LEU A 38 -7.20 -10.22 9.25
C LEU A 38 -8.68 -10.25 9.66
N LEU A 39 -9.24 -11.43 9.90
CA LEU A 39 -10.63 -11.55 10.36
C LEU A 39 -10.82 -10.95 11.75
N GLN A 40 -9.94 -11.20 12.72
CA GLN A 40 -10.10 -10.66 14.07
C GLN A 40 -9.95 -9.14 14.10
N GLY A 41 -8.98 -8.59 13.37
CA GLY A 41 -8.71 -7.16 13.35
C GLY A 41 -9.68 -6.36 12.49
N LEU A 42 -10.13 -6.93 11.37
CA LEU A 42 -10.95 -6.20 10.38
C LEU A 42 -12.45 -6.51 10.48
N ASN A 43 -12.85 -7.73 10.89
CA ASN A 43 -14.26 -8.14 10.86
C ASN A 43 -15.06 -7.60 12.06
N ALA A 44 -14.42 -7.43 13.22
CA ALA A 44 -15.13 -7.15 14.49
C ALA A 44 -16.03 -5.90 14.46
N GLU A 45 -15.75 -4.93 13.60
CA GLU A 45 -16.52 -3.67 13.52
C GLU A 45 -17.09 -3.37 12.13
N MET A 46 -16.60 -4.01 11.07
CA MET A 46 -16.80 -3.52 9.69
C MET A 46 -17.61 -4.47 8.81
N GLY A 47 -17.97 -5.67 9.29
CA GLY A 47 -18.77 -6.62 8.52
C GLY A 47 -18.02 -7.18 7.30
N LEU A 48 -16.72 -7.40 7.44
CA LEU A 48 -15.89 -7.99 6.39
C LEU A 48 -16.22 -9.50 6.27
N GLU A 49 -16.69 -9.91 5.10
CA GLU A 49 -17.03 -11.31 4.84
C GLU A 49 -15.78 -12.18 4.71
N GLU A 50 -15.86 -13.39 5.24
CA GLU A 50 -14.77 -14.37 5.15
C GLU A 50 -14.39 -14.69 3.71
N SER A 51 -15.39 -14.77 2.82
CA SER A 51 -15.18 -15.00 1.38
C SER A 51 -14.36 -13.88 0.72
N THR A 52 -14.53 -12.62 1.16
CA THR A 52 -13.71 -11.48 0.70
C THR A 52 -12.25 -11.67 1.08
N VAL A 53 -11.98 -12.08 2.34
CA VAL A 53 -10.62 -12.30 2.85
C VAL A 53 -9.96 -13.47 2.11
N ASP A 54 -10.69 -14.57 1.92
CA ASP A 54 -10.18 -15.74 1.19
C ASP A 54 -9.82 -15.40 -0.25
N SER A 55 -10.70 -14.66 -0.92
CA SER A 55 -10.48 -14.17 -2.29
C SER A 55 -9.26 -13.25 -2.35
N PHE A 56 -9.08 -12.36 -1.37
CA PHE A 56 -7.93 -11.47 -1.26
C PHE A 56 -6.62 -12.25 -1.10
N LEU A 57 -6.56 -13.18 -0.15
CA LEU A 57 -5.37 -13.98 0.12
C LEU A 57 -5.01 -14.84 -1.10
N LYS A 58 -6.01 -15.49 -1.71
CA LYS A 58 -5.82 -16.28 -2.92
C LYS A 58 -5.26 -15.43 -4.06
N ALA A 59 -5.90 -14.30 -4.37
CA ALA A 59 -5.48 -13.45 -5.47
C ALA A 59 -4.03 -12.97 -5.30
N ASN A 60 -3.62 -12.62 -4.09
CA ASN A 60 -2.27 -12.13 -3.79
C ASN A 60 -1.21 -13.24 -3.69
N SER A 61 -1.60 -14.51 -3.58
CA SER A 61 -0.68 -15.65 -3.67
C SER A 61 -0.29 -16.02 -5.11
N GLU A 62 -1.11 -15.63 -6.09
CA GLU A 62 -0.90 -15.99 -7.50
C GLU A 62 0.09 -15.05 -8.18
N LYS A 63 1.05 -15.62 -8.94
CA LYS A 63 2.01 -14.87 -9.77
C LYS A 63 1.36 -14.26 -11.00
N GLY A 64 1.64 -13.00 -11.30
CA GLY A 64 1.32 -12.39 -12.60
C GLY A 64 1.29 -10.87 -12.60
N THR A 65 1.40 -10.30 -13.79
CA THR A 65 1.32 -8.86 -14.02
C THR A 65 -0.10 -8.35 -13.81
N LEU A 66 -0.18 -7.07 -13.46
CA LEU A 66 -1.44 -6.38 -13.21
C LEU A 66 -1.69 -5.44 -14.36
N ASP A 67 -2.79 -5.65 -15.08
CA ASP A 67 -3.26 -4.68 -16.05
C ASP A 67 -3.77 -3.43 -15.33
N TYR A 68 -3.54 -2.27 -15.95
CA TYR A 68 -3.98 -1.00 -15.42
C TYR A 68 -4.70 -0.20 -16.51
N ASN A 69 -5.78 0.46 -16.12
CA ASN A 69 -6.53 1.37 -16.98
C ASN A 69 -6.82 2.66 -16.19
N PHE A 70 -5.84 3.55 -16.17
CA PHE A 70 -6.00 4.83 -15.50
C PHE A 70 -6.82 5.80 -16.36
N PRO A 71 -7.61 6.69 -15.75
CA PRO A 71 -8.22 7.81 -16.46
C PRO A 71 -7.18 8.64 -17.22
N LYS A 72 -7.53 9.19 -18.38
CA LYS A 72 -6.59 9.96 -19.24
C LYS A 72 -5.94 11.17 -18.56
N ASN A 73 -6.56 11.70 -17.51
CA ASN A 73 -6.06 12.82 -16.72
C ASN A 73 -5.15 12.40 -15.56
N PHE A 74 -4.86 11.10 -15.42
CA PHE A 74 -3.98 10.57 -14.40
C PHE A 74 -2.63 10.21 -15.03
N LYS A 75 -1.54 10.74 -14.48
CA LYS A 75 -0.18 10.42 -14.90
C LYS A 75 0.44 9.48 -13.89
N ALA A 76 0.68 8.25 -14.30
CA ALA A 76 1.37 7.25 -13.51
C ALA A 76 2.48 6.62 -14.31
N THR A 77 3.58 6.34 -13.63
CA THR A 77 4.64 5.47 -14.15
C THR A 77 4.60 4.17 -13.36
N VAL A 78 4.43 3.06 -14.08
CA VAL A 78 4.49 1.73 -13.48
C VAL A 78 5.90 1.19 -13.64
N ILE A 79 6.56 0.86 -12.53
CA ILE A 79 7.87 0.21 -12.51
C ILE A 79 7.76 -1.21 -11.95
N SER A 80 8.68 -2.09 -12.33
CA SER A 80 8.76 -3.42 -11.69
C SER A 80 9.36 -3.29 -10.30
N ARG A 81 9.19 -4.33 -9.50
CA ARG A 81 9.87 -4.44 -8.23
C ARG A 81 11.38 -4.50 -8.38
N GLU A 82 11.89 -5.29 -9.33
CA GLU A 82 13.34 -5.36 -9.54
C GLU A 82 13.90 -3.98 -9.88
N THR A 83 13.18 -3.20 -10.71
CA THR A 83 13.57 -1.82 -11.02
C THR A 83 13.69 -0.98 -9.75
N LEU A 84 12.71 -1.05 -8.84
CA LEU A 84 12.78 -0.32 -7.58
C LEU A 84 13.91 -0.81 -6.67
N GLU A 85 14.12 -2.12 -6.60
CA GLU A 85 15.19 -2.74 -5.81
C GLU A 85 16.58 -2.40 -6.36
N ASP A 86 16.73 -2.26 -7.68
CA ASP A 86 17.97 -1.80 -8.32
C ASP A 86 18.34 -0.38 -7.86
N TYR A 87 17.35 0.50 -7.67
CA TYR A 87 17.57 1.82 -7.09
C TYR A 87 17.86 1.74 -5.59
N VAL A 88 16.90 1.22 -4.82
CA VAL A 88 16.83 1.36 -3.37
C VAL A 88 17.74 0.36 -2.63
N GLY A 89 18.15 -0.72 -3.29
CA GLY A 89 19.05 -1.76 -2.79
C GLY A 89 20.53 -1.58 -3.16
N SER A 90 20.87 -0.53 -3.91
CA SER A 90 22.24 -0.29 -4.39
C SER A 90 23.24 0.03 -3.27
N ASP A 91 24.53 -0.21 -3.55
CA ASP A 91 25.67 -0.07 -2.62
C ASP A 91 25.82 1.34 -1.99
N GLY A 92 25.15 2.36 -2.55
CA GLY A 92 25.13 3.73 -2.03
C GLY A 92 24.24 3.93 -0.79
N GLY A 93 23.49 2.90 -0.38
CA GLY A 93 22.57 2.93 0.75
C GLY A 93 21.16 3.38 0.36
N ARG A 94 20.18 2.97 1.16
CA ARG A 94 18.74 3.11 0.89
C ARG A 94 18.34 4.54 0.51
N GLU A 95 18.88 5.55 1.21
CA GLU A 95 18.56 6.96 0.97
C GLU A 95 19.07 7.47 -0.39
N ALA A 96 20.29 7.11 -0.79
CA ALA A 96 20.85 7.49 -2.08
C ALA A 96 20.03 6.90 -3.24
N GLY A 97 19.60 5.64 -3.09
CA GLY A 97 18.71 4.98 -4.05
C GLY A 97 17.38 5.70 -4.24
N TRP A 98 16.76 6.17 -3.16
CA TRP A 98 15.54 6.98 -3.24
C TRP A 98 15.78 8.33 -3.94
N ILE A 99 16.91 8.99 -3.67
CA ILE A 99 17.28 10.24 -4.36
C ILE A 99 17.46 10.00 -5.86
N GLU A 100 18.14 8.91 -6.24
CA GLU A 100 18.33 8.56 -7.64
C GLU A 100 17.02 8.24 -8.36
N LEU A 101 16.17 7.41 -7.71
CA LEU A 101 14.84 7.08 -8.21
C LEU A 101 14.03 8.35 -8.48
N PHE A 102 13.93 9.26 -7.50
CA PHE A 102 13.18 10.50 -7.68
C PHE A 102 13.87 11.47 -8.66
N GLY A 103 15.20 11.43 -8.77
CA GLY A 103 15.93 12.16 -9.81
C GLY A 103 15.54 11.73 -11.22
N GLN A 104 15.30 10.43 -11.44
CA GLN A 104 14.85 9.89 -12.73
C GLN A 104 13.36 10.16 -12.99
N PHE A 105 12.53 10.05 -11.96
CA PHE A 105 11.08 10.13 -12.07
C PHE A 105 10.48 11.49 -11.66
N GLY A 106 11.31 12.52 -11.49
CA GLY A 106 10.91 13.92 -11.31
C GLY A 106 10.23 14.20 -9.98
N ASP A 107 9.14 14.98 -10.03
CA ASP A 107 8.36 15.48 -8.87
C ASP A 107 7.54 14.38 -8.15
N ALA A 108 8.04 13.14 -8.13
CA ALA A 108 7.35 12.04 -7.48
C ALA A 108 7.39 12.20 -5.96
N SER A 109 6.21 12.18 -5.33
CA SER A 109 6.11 12.30 -3.86
C SER A 109 6.40 11.00 -3.12
N GLY A 110 6.42 9.87 -3.83
CA GLY A 110 6.67 8.55 -3.27
C GLY A 110 6.25 7.42 -4.21
N VAL A 111 6.34 6.19 -3.69
CA VAL A 111 5.95 4.95 -4.35
C VAL A 111 4.71 4.38 -3.69
N PHE A 112 3.69 4.09 -4.50
CA PHE A 112 2.53 3.31 -4.06
C PHE A 112 2.70 1.84 -4.44
N TRP A 113 2.41 0.99 -3.46
CA TRP A 113 2.26 -0.45 -3.57
C TRP A 113 0.82 -0.79 -3.34
N VAL A 114 0.26 -1.68 -4.14
CA VAL A 114 -1.12 -2.09 -3.93
C VAL A 114 -1.31 -3.54 -4.30
N SER A 115 -2.05 -4.23 -3.45
CA SER A 115 -2.42 -5.63 -3.59
C SER A 115 -3.37 -5.86 -4.76
N ARG A 116 -3.54 -7.12 -5.18
CA ARG A 116 -4.73 -7.54 -5.92
C ARG A 116 -5.97 -7.37 -5.03
N ILE A 117 -7.12 -7.24 -5.68
CA ILE A 117 -8.42 -7.08 -5.01
C ILE A 117 -8.99 -8.46 -4.73
N GLY A 118 -9.46 -8.69 -3.51
CA GLY A 118 -10.34 -9.81 -3.19
C GLY A 118 -11.79 -9.35 -3.25
N LEU A 119 -12.67 -10.12 -3.89
CA LEU A 119 -14.11 -9.89 -3.93
C LEU A 119 -14.82 -11.02 -3.17
N ASN A 120 -15.92 -10.71 -2.47
CA ASN A 120 -16.82 -11.75 -1.98
C ASN A 120 -17.56 -12.46 -3.14
N GLU A 121 -18.32 -13.50 -2.79
CA GLU A 121 -19.05 -14.32 -3.76
C GLU A 121 -20.11 -13.53 -4.55
N THR A 122 -20.77 -12.55 -3.92
CA THR A 122 -21.80 -11.71 -4.55
C THR A 122 -21.21 -10.57 -5.37
N GLY A 123 -19.93 -10.24 -5.18
CA GLY A 123 -19.25 -9.15 -5.86
C GLY A 123 -19.71 -7.75 -5.43
N ASP A 124 -20.29 -7.62 -4.24
CA ASP A 124 -20.70 -6.35 -3.63
C ASP A 124 -19.77 -5.90 -2.49
N GLN A 125 -18.80 -6.71 -2.10
CA GLN A 125 -17.74 -6.35 -1.16
C GLN A 125 -16.37 -6.65 -1.75
N ALA A 126 -15.41 -5.76 -1.54
CA ALA A 126 -14.02 -5.94 -1.94
C ALA A 126 -13.04 -5.55 -0.84
N LEU A 127 -11.86 -6.17 -0.85
CA LEU A 127 -10.73 -5.83 0.03
C LEU A 127 -9.49 -5.52 -0.81
N ILE A 128 -8.79 -4.46 -0.42
CA ILE A 128 -7.52 -4.05 -1.03
C ILE A 128 -6.57 -3.53 0.05
N TRP A 129 -5.28 -3.78 -0.11
CA TRP A 129 -4.22 -3.21 0.70
C TRP A 129 -3.39 -2.24 -0.14
N VAL A 130 -3.12 -1.07 0.43
CA VAL A 130 -2.34 -0.02 -0.21
C VAL A 130 -1.24 0.39 0.76
N ARG A 131 0.00 0.44 0.27
CA ARG A 131 1.15 0.99 0.99
C ARG A 131 1.76 2.13 0.20
N PHE A 132 2.22 3.12 0.93
CA PHE A 132 2.93 4.28 0.42
C PHE A 132 4.30 4.37 1.09
N GLU A 133 5.32 4.63 0.29
CA GLU A 133 6.68 4.86 0.75
C GLU A 133 7.21 6.17 0.17
N SER A 134 7.79 7.03 1.00
CA SER A 134 8.49 8.22 0.54
C SER A 134 9.87 8.29 1.20
N GLY A 135 10.88 7.82 0.50
CA GLY A 135 12.24 7.77 1.03
C GLY A 135 12.46 6.63 2.02
N SER A 136 13.57 6.69 2.77
CA SER A 136 13.97 5.65 3.71
C SER A 136 13.15 5.62 5.01
N ASN A 137 12.52 6.74 5.38
CA ASN A 137 12.02 6.96 6.74
C ASN A 137 10.48 7.02 6.85
N TYR A 138 9.76 7.00 5.72
CA TYR A 138 8.31 7.10 5.73
C TYR A 138 7.68 5.96 4.95
N VAL A 139 6.96 5.10 5.69
CA VAL A 139 6.20 3.97 5.16
C VAL A 139 4.85 3.96 5.87
N SER A 140 3.76 3.85 5.10
CA SER A 140 2.41 3.67 5.63
C SER A 140 1.64 2.64 4.81
N GLY A 141 1.06 1.63 5.44
CA GLY A 141 0.18 0.63 4.79
C GLY A 141 -1.21 0.66 5.39
N LYS A 142 -2.26 0.48 4.58
CA LYS A 142 -3.65 0.47 5.03
C LYS A 142 -4.47 -0.55 4.23
N PHE A 143 -5.42 -1.18 4.91
CA PHE A 143 -6.48 -1.94 4.25
C PHE A 143 -7.69 -1.06 4.00
N TYR A 144 -8.35 -1.27 2.86
CA TYR A 144 -9.61 -0.63 2.53
C TYR A 144 -10.64 -1.69 2.18
N MET A 145 -11.81 -1.61 2.79
CA MET A 145 -12.99 -2.33 2.37
C MET A 145 -13.78 -1.45 1.40
N LEU A 146 -14.22 -2.03 0.30
CA LEU A 146 -15.10 -1.39 -0.65
C LEU A 146 -16.45 -2.09 -0.59
N THR A 147 -17.53 -1.31 -0.50
CA THR A 147 -18.91 -1.82 -0.50
C THR A 147 -19.68 -1.21 -1.65
N LYS A 148 -20.31 -2.05 -2.47
CA LYS A 148 -21.05 -1.63 -3.65
C LYS A 148 -22.43 -1.10 -3.25
N LEU A 149 -22.69 0.16 -3.59
CA LEU A 149 -23.96 0.86 -3.38
C LEU A 149 -24.56 1.21 -4.75
N GLY A 150 -25.33 0.28 -5.32
CA GLY A 150 -25.85 0.39 -6.69
C GLY A 150 -24.73 0.34 -7.73
N GLU A 151 -24.51 1.45 -8.42
CA GLU A 151 -23.44 1.59 -9.44
C GLU A 151 -22.14 2.19 -8.89
N SER A 152 -22.12 2.53 -7.60
CA SER A 152 -20.97 3.18 -6.95
C SER A 152 -20.33 2.26 -5.91
N TRP A 153 -19.09 2.56 -5.54
CA TRP A 153 -18.39 1.90 -4.42
C TRP A 153 -18.18 2.91 -3.30
N ALA A 154 -18.63 2.58 -2.09
CA ALA A 154 -18.21 3.25 -0.88
C ALA A 154 -16.86 2.66 -0.44
N VAL A 155 -15.94 3.51 0.01
CA VAL A 155 -14.61 3.11 0.46
C VAL A 155 -14.51 3.38 1.95
N THR A 156 -14.10 2.37 2.71
CA THR A 156 -13.90 2.48 4.15
C THR A 156 -12.50 2.03 4.50
N GLU A 157 -11.73 2.93 5.08
CA GLU A 157 -10.43 2.59 5.67
C GLU A 157 -10.66 1.66 6.85
N LEU A 158 -9.96 0.52 6.87
CA LEU A 158 -10.00 -0.39 7.99
C LEU A 158 -8.86 -0.05 8.95
N PRO A 159 -9.10 -0.10 10.27
CA PRO A 159 -8.02 0.05 11.23
C PRO A 159 -6.99 -1.04 10.94
N ILE A 160 -5.71 -0.66 10.88
CA ILE A 160 -4.64 -1.67 10.83
C ILE A 160 -4.80 -2.47 12.13
N PRO A 161 -4.99 -3.79 12.08
CA PRO A 161 -4.95 -4.62 13.27
C PRO A 161 -3.66 -4.23 13.97
N THR A 162 -3.74 -3.75 15.21
CA THR A 162 -2.52 -3.37 15.94
C THR A 162 -1.78 -4.66 16.24
N LEU A 163 -1.03 -5.14 15.26
CA LEU A 163 -0.27 -6.35 15.35
C LEU A 163 0.95 -6.01 16.17
N ILE A 164 0.80 -6.33 17.46
CA ILE A 164 1.81 -6.86 18.37
C ILE A 164 3.13 -7.08 17.63
N GLY A 165 3.97 -6.04 17.52
CA GLY A 165 5.10 -6.10 16.61
C GLY A 165 5.71 -4.79 16.13
N GLN A 166 5.16 -3.61 16.44
CA GLN A 166 6.06 -2.48 16.66
C GLN A 166 6.94 -2.86 17.85
N SER A 167 8.10 -3.45 17.58
CA SER A 167 9.13 -3.62 18.61
C SER A 167 9.26 -2.28 19.32
N GLU A 168 9.33 -2.29 20.65
CA GLU A 168 9.49 -1.04 21.42
C GLU A 168 10.67 -0.19 20.90
N SER A 169 11.63 -0.80 20.21
CA SER A 169 12.67 -0.16 19.40
C SER A 169 12.16 0.92 18.45
N ASN A 170 11.09 0.68 17.70
CA ASN A 170 10.56 1.66 16.73
C ASN A 170 9.76 2.77 17.42
N LYS A 171 9.06 2.47 18.51
CA LYS A 171 8.44 3.51 19.35
C LYS A 171 9.50 4.40 20.03
N ALA A 172 10.58 3.81 20.54
CA ALA A 172 11.67 4.52 21.17
C ALA A 172 12.47 5.38 20.18
N ALA A 173 12.72 4.89 18.95
CA ALA A 173 13.37 5.65 17.89
C ALA A 173 12.52 6.83 17.40
N MET A 174 11.19 6.68 17.35
CA MET A 174 10.29 7.79 17.01
C MET A 174 10.14 8.80 18.16
N ALA A 175 10.13 8.33 19.41
CA ALA A 175 10.07 9.19 20.59
C ALA A 175 11.36 10.01 20.81
N SER A 176 12.53 9.49 20.40
CA SER A 176 13.82 10.21 20.50
C SER A 176 14.03 11.28 19.42
N LEU A 177 13.22 11.26 18.35
CA LEU A 177 13.23 12.26 17.28
C LEU A 177 12.34 13.48 17.58
N ILE A 178 11.57 13.45 18.68
CA ILE A 178 10.81 14.61 19.15
C ILE A 178 11.74 15.42 20.05
N PRO A 179 12.20 16.62 19.63
CA PRO A 179 13.04 17.45 20.50
C PRO A 179 12.26 17.82 21.77
N PRO A 180 12.91 17.85 22.94
CA PRO A 180 12.24 18.22 24.17
C PRO A 180 11.61 19.61 24.02
N ARG A 181 10.38 19.77 24.50
CA ARG A 181 9.77 21.09 24.63
C ARG A 181 10.67 21.93 25.51
N VAL A 182 11.17 23.02 24.95
CA VAL A 182 11.84 24.07 25.73
C VAL A 182 10.71 24.89 26.37
N ASP A 183 10.60 24.81 27.69
CA ASP A 183 9.72 25.66 28.49
C ASP A 183 10.23 27.12 28.51
#